data_AF-A0A6S6T9M8-F1
#
_entry.id   AF-A0A6S6T9M8-F1
#
_cell.length_a   1.000
_cell.length_b   1.000
_cell.length_c   1.000
_cell.angle_alpha   90.00
_cell.angle_beta   90.00
_cell.angle_gamma   90.00
#
_symmetry.space_group_name_H-M   'P 1'
#
loop_
_entity.id
_entity.type
_entity.pdbx_description
1 polymer ?
#
loop_
_entity_poly.entity_id
_entity_poly.type
_entity_poly.pdbx_seq_one_letter_code
_entity_poly.pdbx_strand_id
1 'polypeptide(L)' 'ALGHLLANGETRSVVLFGGMLVWTILSFIFINKRDGEWVKPTETAGMASEIKLAGISIVVYLMLMMAHPYFAGMPVVGG' A
#
# COMPACT_ATOMS: atom_id res chain seq x y z
N ALA A 1 8.20 -2.28 12.50
CA ALA A 1 7.25 -2.87 13.46
C ALA A 1 7.92 -3.87 14.41
N LEU A 2 8.46 -5.00 13.92
CA LEU A 2 9.17 -5.98 14.77
C LEU A 2 10.31 -5.33 15.58
N GLY A 3 11.08 -4.42 14.98
CA GLY A 3 12.12 -3.68 15.70
C GLY A 3 11.60 -2.77 16.81
N HIS A 4 10.38 -2.22 16.74
CA HIS A 4 9.79 -1.40 17.81
C HIS A 4 9.21 -2.28 18.93
N LEU A 5 8.58 -3.41 18.58
CA LEU A 5 8.08 -4.39 19.54
C LEU A 5 9.23 -5.04 20.34
N LEU A 6 10.32 -5.42 19.65
CA LEU A 6 11.49 -6.03 20.28
C LEU A 6 12.35 -5.02 21.07
N ALA A 7 12.44 -3.76 20.63
CA ALA A 7 13.25 -2.75 21.31
C ALA A 7 12.56 -2.17 22.56
N ASN A 8 11.23 -2.01 22.57
CA ASN A 8 10.52 -1.30 23.63
C ASN A 8 9.52 -2.16 24.43
N GLY A 9 9.11 -3.34 23.94
CA GLY A 9 8.20 -4.24 24.67
C GLY A 9 6.88 -3.60 25.13
N GLU A 10 6.40 -2.56 24.44
CA GLU A 10 5.28 -1.74 24.92
C GLU A 10 3.92 -2.35 24.51
N THR A 11 3.02 -2.49 25.48
CA THR A 11 1.67 -3.04 25.28
C THR A 11 0.88 -2.31 24.19
N ARG A 12 1.08 -0.99 24.04
CA ARG A 12 0.42 -0.20 22.98
C ARG A 12 0.81 -0.65 21.58
N SER A 13 2.11 -0.89 21.37
CA SER A 13 2.61 -1.40 20.09
C SER A 13 2.07 -2.80 19.79
N VAL A 14 1.96 -3.67 20.80
CA VAL A 14 1.40 -5.02 20.63
C VAL A 14 -0.06 -4.96 20.19
N VAL A 15 -0.87 -4.10 20.80
CA VAL A 15 -2.28 -3.96 20.43
C VAL A 15 -2.42 -3.38 19.03
N LEU A 16 -1.64 -2.36 18.67
CA LEU A 16 -1.69 -1.74 17.35
C LEU A 16 -1.28 -2.72 16.24
N PHE A 17 -0.11 -3.35 16.37
CA PHE A 17 0.38 -4.26 15.34
C PHE A 17 -0.37 -5.60 15.34
N GLY A 18 -0.72 -6.12 16.52
CA GLY A 18 -1.53 -7.33 16.65
C GLY A 18 -2.93 -7.15 16.09
N GLY A 19 -3.58 -6.01 16.36
CA GLY A 19 -4.88 -5.67 15.79
C GLY A 19 -4.85 -5.61 14.26
N MET A 20 -3.84 -4.94 13.68
CA MET A 20 -3.66 -4.90 12.22
C MET A 20 -3.41 -6.29 11.62
N LEU A 21 -2.64 -7.15 12.30
CA LEU A 21 -2.37 -8.52 11.86
C LEU A 21 -3.66 -9.35 11.85
N VAL A 22 -4.41 -9.33 12.96
CA VAL A 22 -5.70 -10.02 13.07
C VAL A 22 -6.67 -9.52 12.01
N TRP A 23 -6.79 -8.20 11.86
CA TRP A 23 -7.65 -7.58 10.85
C TRP A 23 -7.29 -8.03 9.44
N THR A 24 -6.00 -8.08 9.10
CA THR A 24 -5.53 -8.48 7.77
C THR A 24 -5.89 -9.93 7.46
N ILE A 25 -5.67 -10.86 8.41
CA ILE A 25 -6.02 -12.27 8.23
C ILE A 25 -7.53 -12.45 8.06
N LEU A 26 -8.32 -11.81 8.93
CA LEU A 26 -9.78 -11.86 8.84
C LEU A 26 -10.28 -11.30 7.51
N SER A 27 -9.73 -10.16 7.08
CA SER A 27 -10.08 -9.53 5.81
C SER A 27 -9.76 -10.43 4.63
N PHE A 28 -8.57 -11.06 4.60
CA PHE A 28 -8.21 -12.02 3.55
C PHE A 28 -9.21 -13.18 3.46
N ILE A 29 -9.57 -13.78 4.60
CA ILE A 29 -10.53 -14.89 4.64
C ILE A 29 -11.92 -14.42 4.18
N PHE A 30 -12.41 -13.29 4.70
CA PHE A 30 -13.72 -12.78 4.35
C PHE A 30 -13.82 -12.34 2.89
N ILE A 31 -12.78 -11.71 2.35
CA ILE A 31 -12.73 -11.30 0.94
C ILE A 31 -12.75 -12.54 0.06
N ASN A 32 -11.88 -13.53 0.29
CA ASN A 32 -11.87 -14.75 -0.53
C ASN A 32 -13.18 -15.53 -0.44
N LYS A 33 -13.81 -15.55 0.75
CA LYS A 33 -15.10 -16.20 0.94
C LYS A 33 -16.26 -15.47 0.26
N ARG A 34 -16.20 -14.13 0.18
CA ARG A 34 -17.22 -13.29 -0.44
C ARG A 34 -17.09 -13.26 -1.96
N ASP A 35 -15.87 -13.06 -2.45
CA ASP A 35 -15.57 -12.81 -3.86
C ASP A 35 -15.22 -14.09 -4.64
N GLY A 36 -15.00 -15.21 -3.91
CA GLY A 36 -14.63 -16.50 -4.50
C GLY A 36 -13.15 -16.64 -4.80
N GLU A 37 -12.76 -17.75 -5.42
CA GLU A 37 -11.39 -17.94 -5.87
C GLU A 37 -11.04 -16.95 -6.98
N TRP A 38 -9.93 -16.25 -6.82
CA TRP A 38 -9.42 -15.35 -7.84
C TRP A 38 -8.95 -16.16 -9.06
N VAL A 39 -9.69 -16.06 -10.16
CA VAL A 39 -9.29 -16.63 -11.44
C VAL A 39 -8.25 -15.70 -12.06
N LYS A 40 -6.99 -16.14 -12.08
CA LYS A 40 -5.90 -15.40 -12.72
C LYS A 40 -6.22 -15.20 -14.21
N PRO A 41 -6.23 -13.95 -14.71
CA PRO A 41 -6.30 -13.71 -16.15
C PRO A 41 -5.12 -14.41 -16.85
N THR A 42 -5.41 -15.15 -17.92
CA THR A 42 -4.41 -15.87 -18.72
C THR A 42 -3.53 -14.93 -19.53
N GLU A 43 -3.98 -13.70 -19.75
CA GLU A 43 -3.22 -12.66 -20.43
C GLU A 43 -2.19 -12.04 -19.48
N THR A 44 -0.92 -12.37 -19.69
CA THR A 44 0.18 -11.62 -19.09
C THR A 44 0.34 -10.31 -19.84
N ALA A 45 0.32 -9.19 -19.12
CA ALA A 45 0.62 -7.88 -19.68
C ALA A 45 1.96 -7.93 -20.43
N GLY A 46 1.94 -7.65 -21.73
CA GLY A 46 3.16 -7.59 -22.53
C GLY A 46 4.08 -6.44 -22.07
N MET A 47 5.35 -6.50 -22.45
CA MET A 47 6.36 -5.50 -22.06
C MET A 47 5.97 -4.05 -22.41
N ALA A 48 5.20 -3.85 -23.49
CA ALA A 48 4.66 -2.54 -23.86
C ALA A 48 3.63 -1.99 -22.84
N SER A 49 2.83 -2.86 -22.22
CA SER A 49 1.88 -2.48 -21.18
C SER A 49 2.62 -2.09 -19.89
N GLU A 50 3.66 -2.84 -19.53
CA GLU A 50 4.52 -2.52 -18.38
C GLU A 50 5.19 -1.15 -18.53
N ILE A 51 5.77 -0.86 -19.71
CA ILE A 51 6.40 0.44 -19.99
C ILE A 51 5.36 1.57 -19.91
N LYS A 52 4.15 1.36 -20.46
CA LYS A 52 3.07 2.34 -20.38
C LYS A 52 2.65 2.60 -18.94
N LEU A 53 2.48 1.55 -18.14
CA LEU A 53 2.13 1.65 -16.72
C LEU A 53 3.22 2.36 -15.93
N ALA A 54 4.49 2.05 -16.18
CA ALA A 54 5.63 2.74 -15.58
C ALA A 54 5.65 4.23 -15.96
N GLY A 55 5.36 4.58 -17.22
CA GLY A 55 5.23 5.97 -17.64
C GLY A 55 4.09 6.69 -16.93
N ILE A 56 2.91 6.07 -16.85
CA ILE A 56 1.75 6.63 -16.15
C ILE A 56 2.05 6.82 -14.67
N SER A 57 2.67 5.84 -14.01
CA SER A 57 2.97 5.91 -12.58
C SER A 57 3.96 7.03 -12.26
N ILE A 58 4.99 7.24 -13.10
CA ILE A 58 5.92 8.37 -12.98
C ILE A 58 5.16 9.69 -13.11
N VAL A 59 4.30 9.83 -14.12
CA VAL A 59 3.54 11.07 -14.34
C VAL A 59 2.61 11.37 -13.15
N VAL A 60 1.86 10.38 -12.69
CA VAL A 60 0.97 10.54 -11.53
C VAL A 60 1.76 10.87 -10.27
N TYR A 61 2.90 10.23 -10.05
CA TYR A 61 3.79 10.54 -8.92
C TYR A 61 4.26 11.99 -8.95
N LEU A 62 4.73 12.48 -10.10
CA LEU A 62 5.14 13.87 -10.25
C LEU A 62 3.97 14.85 -10.03
N MET A 63 2.79 14.54 -10.55
CA MET A 63 1.58 15.34 -10.30
C MET A 63 1.26 15.40 -8.80
N LEU A 64 1.27 14.27 -8.10
CA LEU A 64 1.03 14.22 -6.66
C LEU A 64 2.09 15.00 -5.88
N MET A 65 3.35 14.90 -6.29
CA MET A 65 4.46 15.65 -5.69
C MET A 65 4.27 17.16 -5.82
N MET A 66 3.87 17.62 -7.00
CA MET A 66 3.54 19.03 -7.26
C MET A 66 2.24 19.47 -6.57
N ALA A 67 1.30 18.56 -6.40
CA ALA A 67 0.01 18.82 -5.75
C ALA A 67 0.10 18.75 -4.21
N HIS A 68 1.14 18.13 -3.67
CA HIS A 68 1.36 17.96 -2.23
C HIS A 68 1.29 19.28 -1.41
N PRO A 69 1.84 20.42 -1.87
CA PRO A 69 1.69 21.70 -1.15
C PRO A 69 0.23 22.11 -0.95
N TYR A 70 -0.65 21.80 -1.91
CA TYR A 70 -2.06 22.20 -1.86
C TYR A 70 -2.88 21.40 -0.85
N PHE A 71 -2.51 20.13 -0.61
CA PHE A 71 -3.25 19.25 0.31
C PHE A 71 -2.56 19.07 1.67
N ALA A 72 -1.23 19.11 1.72
CA ALA A 72 -0.45 18.89 2.93
C ALA A 72 0.12 20.19 3.54
N GLY A 73 0.03 21.32 2.83
CA GLY A 73 0.50 22.62 3.32
C GLY A 73 2.02 22.80 3.32
N MET A 74 2.78 21.85 2.78
CA MET A 74 4.25 21.88 2.72
C MET A 74 4.78 21.11 1.50
N PRO A 75 5.89 21.55 0.87
CA PRO A 75 6.42 20.91 -0.34
C PRO A 75 7.16 19.60 -0.05
N VAL A 76 7.10 18.65 -0.99
CA VAL A 76 7.88 17.39 -0.92
C VAL A 76 9.34 17.62 -1.29
N VAL A 77 9.59 18.50 -2.27
CA VAL A 77 10.92 18.93 -2.68
C VAL A 77 10.98 20.44 -2.55
N GLY A 78 11.85 20.90 -1.64
CA GLY A 78 12.47 22.22 -1.61
C GLY A 78 11.55 23.43 -1.69
N GLY A 79 11.13 23.90 -0.52
CA GLY A 79 10.81 25.31 -0.21
C GLY A 79 11.17 25.56 1.24
#